data_AF-A0A9D1U5J9-F1
#
_entry.id   AF-A0A9D1U5J9-F1
#
_cell.length_a   1.000
_cell.length_b   1.000
_cell.length_c   1.000
_cell.angle_alpha   90.00
_cell.angle_beta   90.00
_cell.angle_gamma   90.00
#
_symmetry.space_group_name_H-M   'P 1'
#
loop_
_entity.id
_entity.type
_entity.pdbx_description
1 polymer ?
#
loop_
_entity_poly.entity_id
_entity_poly.type
_entity_poly.pdbx_seq_one_letter_code
_entity_poly.pdbx_strand_id
1 'polypeptide(L)'
;MYKIDSVMTTALHEALGDCFKLLLTATPLQNSPLELFGLVGFLDNHIFGDPDSFTAQFSFLRREQTMADHEYDDLSERLHTLCIRILRRQVTEYIRYTERLPLTQESPRRRADRPENK
;
A
#
# COMPACT_ATOMS: atom_id res chain seq x y z
N MET A 1 8.01 1.76 0.44
CA MET A 1 9.41 2.20 0.71
C MET A 1 9.47 2.69 2.16
N TYR A 2 9.87 1.83 3.09
CA TYR A 2 9.94 2.17 4.52
C TYR A 2 11.15 3.10 4.77
N LYS A 3 10.86 4.38 4.95
CA LYS A 3 11.85 5.37 5.39
C LYS A 3 11.15 6.23 6.43
N ILE A 4 11.40 5.88 7.70
CA ILE A 4 10.87 6.58 8.88
C ILE A 4 11.29 8.07 8.83
N ASP A 5 12.45 8.37 8.24
CA ASP A 5 13.07 9.70 8.21
C ASP A 5 12.72 10.51 6.95
N SER A 6 11.48 10.42 6.47
CA SER A 6 11.01 11.30 5.41
C SER A 6 10.47 12.60 6.03
N VAL A 7 10.90 13.74 5.49
CA VAL A 7 10.41 15.07 5.91
C VAL A 7 8.88 15.13 5.87
N MET A 8 8.25 14.46 4.90
CA MET A 8 6.79 14.35 4.82
C MET A 8 6.19 13.54 5.97
N THR A 9 6.82 12.44 6.37
CA THR A 9 6.32 11.55 7.42
C THR A 9 6.34 12.26 8.77
N THR A 10 7.42 12.97 9.08
CA THR A 10 7.53 13.79 10.29
C THR A 10 6.48 14.89 10.32
N ALA A 11 6.33 15.64 9.22
CA ALA A 11 5.33 16.70 9.12
C ALA A 11 3.90 16.17 9.30
N LEU A 12 3.59 15.00 8.74
CA LEU A 12 2.30 14.35 8.89
C LEU A 12 2.07 13.86 10.34
N HIS A 13 3.10 13.34 11.01
CA HIS A 13 2.99 12.93 12.42
C HIS A 13 2.71 14.13 13.33
N GLU A 14 3.41 15.24 13.14
CA GLU A 14 3.17 16.47 13.92
C GLU A 14 1.78 17.03 13.66
N ALA A 15 1.32 17.03 12.41
CA ALA A 15 0.02 17.59 12.04
C ALA A 15 -1.17 16.70 12.46
N LEU A 16 -0.99 15.38 12.56
CA LEU A 16 -2.08 14.42 12.76
C LEU A 16 -1.98 13.62 14.07
N GLY A 17 -1.11 14.04 15.00
CA GLY A 17 -0.81 13.30 16.23
C GLY A 17 -2.04 12.93 17.07
N ASP A 18 -2.92 13.90 17.34
CA ASP A 18 -4.08 13.75 18.23
C ASP A 18 -5.41 13.54 17.49
N CYS A 19 -5.35 13.32 16.18
CA CYS A 19 -6.53 13.19 15.33
C CYS A 19 -6.89 11.74 15.05
N PHE A 20 -8.18 11.47 14.80
CA PHE A 20 -8.60 10.20 14.22
C PHE A 20 -8.10 10.11 12.76
N LYS A 21 -7.37 9.04 12.43
CA LYS A 21 -6.73 8.85 11.13
C LYS A 21 -7.47 7.80 10.30
N LEU A 22 -7.76 8.13 9.04
CA LEU A 22 -8.34 7.19 8.06
C LEU A 22 -7.47 7.16 6.80
N LEU A 23 -6.92 5.99 6.47
CA LEU A 23 -6.14 5.80 5.25
C LEU A 23 -7.01 5.16 4.15
N LEU A 24 -7.24 5.90 3.07
CA LEU A 24 -7.90 5.39 1.87
C LEU A 24 -6.84 5.06 0.82
N THR A 25 -6.69 3.77 0.51
CA THR A 25 -5.74 3.29 -0.50
C THR A 25 -6.45 2.35 -1.46
N ALA A 26 -6.25 2.57 -2.76
CA ALA A 26 -6.77 1.70 -3.81
C ALA A 26 -6.06 0.32 -3.82
N THR A 27 -4.87 0.25 -3.22
CA THR A 27 -3.97 -0.89 -3.29
C THR A 27 -3.23 -1.05 -1.95
N PRO A 28 -3.88 -1.66 -0.95
CA PRO A 28 -3.40 -1.59 0.44
C PRO A 28 -2.04 -2.27 0.72
N LEU A 29 -1.57 -3.18 -0.15
CA LEU A 29 -0.53 -4.16 0.18
C LEU A 29 0.48 -4.35 -0.96
N GLN A 30 0.95 -3.27 -1.59
CA GLN A 30 1.76 -3.43 -2.80
C GLN A 30 3.21 -3.85 -2.58
N ASN A 31 3.93 -3.44 -1.52
CA ASN A 31 5.37 -3.73 -1.45
C ASN A 31 5.89 -4.05 -0.04
N SER A 32 5.90 -5.33 0.32
CA SER A 32 6.59 -5.93 1.49
C SER A 32 5.94 -5.73 2.87
N PRO A 33 6.13 -6.70 3.80
CA PRO A 33 5.67 -6.58 5.19
C PRO A 33 6.17 -5.31 5.90
N LEU A 34 7.36 -4.82 5.57
CA LEU A 34 7.93 -3.63 6.21
C LEU A 34 7.22 -2.33 5.79
N GLU A 35 6.71 -2.25 4.57
CA GLU A 35 5.88 -1.10 4.15
C GLU A 35 4.55 -1.10 4.89
N LEU A 36 3.96 -2.28 5.07
CA LEU A 36 2.76 -2.46 5.85
C LEU A 36 2.99 -2.03 7.31
N PHE A 37 4.11 -2.41 7.92
CA PHE A 37 4.48 -1.96 9.27
C PHE A 37 4.51 -0.43 9.37
N GLY A 38 5.15 0.25 8.40
CA GLY A 38 5.19 1.71 8.39
C GLY A 38 3.82 2.37 8.21
N LEU A 39 2.98 1.82 7.33
CA LEU A 39 1.63 2.35 7.10
C LEU A 39 0.71 2.17 8.29
N VAL A 40 0.72 0.99 8.91
CA VAL A 40 -0.11 0.69 10.07
C VAL A 40 0.43 1.40 11.31
N GLY A 41 1.74 1.43 11.53
CA GLY A 41 2.36 2.18 12.63
C GLY A 41 2.02 3.68 12.59
N PHE A 42 1.94 4.27 11.40
CA PHE A 42 1.48 5.65 11.25
C PHE A 42 0.06 5.87 11.79
N LEU A 43 -0.83 4.89 11.58
CA LEU A 43 -2.22 4.92 12.07
C LEU A 43 -2.28 4.61 13.56
N ASP A 44 -1.63 3.53 14.00
CA ASP A 44 -1.56 3.08 15.38
C ASP A 44 -0.22 2.37 15.68
N ASN A 45 0.54 2.93 16.61
CA ASN A 45 1.84 2.41 17.03
C ASN A 45 1.77 1.13 17.89
N HIS A 46 0.59 0.72 18.39
CA HIS A 46 0.47 -0.36 19.37
C HIS A 46 0.22 -1.75 18.74
N ILE A 47 0.01 -1.83 17.43
CA ILE A 47 -0.47 -3.04 16.75
C ILE A 47 0.64 -4.07 16.50
N PHE A 48 1.82 -3.61 16.10
CA PHE A 48 2.91 -4.48 15.63
C PHE A 48 4.12 -4.52 16.56
N GLY A 49 4.11 -3.76 17.66
CA GLY A 49 5.25 -3.68 18.58
C GLY A 49 6.46 -3.00 17.92
N ASP A 50 7.66 -3.44 18.28
CA ASP A 50 8.88 -2.85 17.77
C ASP A 50 9.24 -3.35 16.35
N PRO A 51 9.94 -2.52 15.54
CA PRO A 51 10.31 -2.88 14.17
C PRO A 51 11.21 -4.11 14.06
N ASP A 52 12.05 -4.39 15.07
CA ASP A 52 13.01 -5.49 15.06
C ASP A 52 12.29 -6.83 15.24
N SER A 53 11.36 -6.89 16.21
CA SER A 53 10.45 -8.00 16.43
C SER A 53 9.55 -8.27 15.23
N PHE A 54 9.02 -7.23 14.61
CA PHE A 54 8.20 -7.37 13.40
C PHE A 54 9.02 -7.94 12.24
N THR A 55 10.25 -7.45 12.06
CA THR A 55 11.15 -7.96 11.01
C THR A 55 11.53 -9.41 11.28
N ALA A 56 11.82 -9.79 12.54
CA ALA A 56 12.13 -11.16 12.88
C ALA A 56 10.98 -12.13 12.58
N GLN A 57 9.73 -11.73 12.89
CA GLN A 57 8.53 -12.55 12.68
C GLN A 57 8.07 -12.62 11.22
N PHE A 58 8.19 -11.52 10.45
CA PHE A 58 7.52 -11.43 9.15
C PHE A 58 8.46 -11.20 7.95
N SER A 59 9.79 -11.13 8.15
CA SER A 59 10.74 -10.93 7.03
C SER A 59 10.84 -12.11 6.07
N PHE A 60 10.46 -13.32 6.50
CA PHE A 60 10.55 -14.55 5.73
C PHE A 60 9.25 -14.95 5.01
N LEU A 61 8.18 -14.15 5.10
CA LEU A 61 6.89 -14.41 4.44
C LEU A 61 6.97 -14.61 2.90
N ARG A 62 8.12 -14.32 2.27
CA ARG A 62 8.37 -14.61 0.85
C ARG A 62 9.11 -15.92 0.56
N ARG A 63 9.70 -16.58 1.57
CA ARG A 63 10.86 -17.47 1.35
C ARG A 63 10.62 -18.95 1.66
N GLU A 64 9.55 -19.35 2.35
CA GLU A 64 9.28 -20.77 2.63
C GLU A 64 7.79 -21.06 2.85
N GLN A 65 7.20 -21.93 2.03
CA GLN A 65 5.74 -22.11 1.90
C GLN A 65 5.07 -22.91 3.03
N THR A 66 5.79 -23.40 4.03
CA THR A 66 5.23 -24.31 5.05
C THR A 66 5.22 -23.74 6.47
N MET A 67 6.17 -22.87 6.84
CA MET A 67 6.12 -22.14 8.12
C MET A 67 5.56 -20.72 7.98
N ALA A 68 5.63 -20.13 6.77
CA ALA A 68 5.10 -18.80 6.52
C ALA A 68 3.57 -18.71 6.54
N ASP A 69 2.85 -19.83 6.44
CA ASP A 69 1.38 -19.81 6.39
C ASP A 69 0.78 -19.38 7.74
N HIS A 70 1.31 -19.88 8.86
CA HIS A 70 0.87 -19.48 10.19
C HIS A 70 1.20 -18.01 10.50
N GLU A 71 2.42 -17.57 10.18
CA GLU A 71 2.84 -16.18 10.36
C GLU A 71 2.03 -15.23 9.45
N TYR A 72 1.68 -15.68 8.24
CA TYR A 72 0.85 -14.92 7.32
C TYR A 72 -0.60 -14.79 7.83
N ASP A 73 -1.17 -15.89 8.31
CA ASP A 73 -2.53 -15.91 8.87
C ASP A 73 -2.62 -15.02 10.11
N ASP A 74 -1.64 -15.09 11.01
CA ASP A 74 -1.55 -14.21 12.19
C ASP A 74 -1.46 -12.73 11.80
N LEU A 75 -0.65 -12.40 10.78
CA LEU A 75 -0.55 -11.04 10.26
C LEU A 75 -1.88 -10.59 9.63
N SER A 76 -2.50 -11.46 8.85
CA SER A 76 -3.78 -11.22 8.18
C SER A 76 -4.91 -10.98 9.19
N GLU A 77 -4.98 -11.79 10.25
CA GLU A 77 -5.98 -11.66 11.31
C GLU A 77 -5.84 -10.32 12.06
N ARG A 78 -4.61 -9.94 12.41
CA ARG A 78 -4.35 -8.63 13.04
C ARG A 78 -4.76 -7.48 12.12
N LEU A 79 -4.44 -7.56 10.83
CA LEU A 79 -4.82 -6.53 9.85
C LEU A 79 -6.31 -6.45 9.62
N HIS A 80 -7.05 -7.56 9.70
CA HIS A 80 -8.49 -7.59 9.46
C HIS A 80 -9.27 -6.70 10.45
N THR A 81 -8.70 -6.43 11.63
CA THR A 81 -9.30 -5.52 12.62
C THR A 81 -9.22 -4.03 12.23
N LEU A 82 -8.26 -3.66 11.38
CA LEU A 82 -8.00 -2.26 10.98
C LEU A 82 -8.32 -1.98 9.52
N CYS A 83 -8.09 -2.96 8.66
CA CYS A 83 -8.16 -2.81 7.22
C CYS A 83 -9.44 -3.44 6.68
N ILE A 84 -10.32 -2.61 6.16
CA ILE A 84 -11.51 -3.06 5.44
C ILE A 84 -11.18 -3.04 3.94
N ARG A 85 -11.21 -4.22 3.31
CA ARG A 85 -11.08 -4.35 1.85
C ARG A 85 -12.33 -4.99 1.27
N ILE A 86 -13.01 -4.24 0.41
CA ILE A 86 -14.17 -4.73 -0.35
C ILE A 86 -13.78 -4.80 -1.82
N LEU A 87 -13.84 -6.00 -2.39
CA LEU A 87 -13.62 -6.22 -3.82
C LEU A 87 -14.86 -5.80 -4.61
N ARG A 88 -14.65 -5.25 -5.82
CA ARG A 88 -15.75 -4.90 -6.74
C ARG A 88 -16.77 -6.03 -6.89
N ARG A 89 -16.30 -7.27 -7.06
CA ARG A 89 -17.16 -8.46 -7.19
C ARG A 89 -18.10 -8.70 -5.99
N GLN A 90 -17.73 -8.25 -4.79
CA GLN A 90 -18.52 -8.46 -3.58
C GLN A 90 -19.70 -7.47 -3.46
N VAL A 91 -19.68 -6.37 -4.23
CA VAL A 91 -20.69 -5.30 -4.14
C VAL A 91 -21.34 -4.97 -5.48
N THR A 92 -21.00 -5.70 -6.55
CA THR A 92 -21.57 -5.51 -7.89
C THR A 92 -23.10 -5.56 -7.90
N GLU A 93 -23.72 -6.35 -7.03
CA GLU A 93 -25.19 -6.47 -6.94
C GLU A 93 -25.86 -5.16 -6.50
N TYR A 94 -25.15 -4.33 -5.73
CA TYR A 94 -25.69 -3.11 -5.13
C TYR A 94 -25.15 -1.83 -5.76
N ILE A 95 -24.00 -1.90 -6.44
CA ILE A 95 -23.32 -0.75 -7.05
C ILE A 95 -23.19 -0.95 -8.55
N ARG A 96 -23.83 -0.06 -9.33
CA ARG A 96 -23.65 -0.01 -10.78
C ARG A 96 -22.31 0.62 -11.10
N TYR A 97 -21.41 -0.19 -11.65
CA TYR A 97 -20.14 0.31 -12.15
C TYR A 97 -20.20 0.49 -13.66
N THR A 98 -19.64 1.59 -14.16
CA THR A 98 -19.44 1.77 -15.60
C THR A 98 -18.38 0.80 -16.12
N GLU A 99 -18.55 0.36 -17.36
CA GLU A 99 -17.53 -0.37 -18.09
C GLU A 99 -16.38 0.57 -18.43
N ARG A 100 -15.15 0.12 -18.17
CA ARG A 100 -13.96 0.86 -18.60
C ARG A 100 -13.64 0.45 -20.03
N LEU A 101 -13.94 1.32 -20.99
CA LEU A 101 -13.52 1.15 -22.39
C LEU A 101 -12.15 1.80 -22.56
N PRO A 102 -11.05 1.03 -22.69
CA PRO A 102 -9.72 1.60 -22.87
C PRO A 102 -9.64 2.27 -24.25
N LEU A 103 -9.48 3.59 -24.27
CA LEU A 103 -9.19 4.35 -25.49
C LEU A 103 -7.68 4.58 -25.57
N THR A 104 -7.01 3.87 -26.46
CA THR A 104 -5.59 4.10 -26.73
C THR A 104 -5.46 5.04 -27.92
N GLN A 105 -4.91 6.23 -27.70
CA GLN A 105 -4.55 7.14 -28.78
C GLN A 105 -3.05 7.02 -29.07
N GLU A 106 -2.70 6.67 -30.29
CA GLU A 106 -1.32 6.73 -30.74
C GLU A 106 -0.87 8.19 -30.76
N SER A 107 0.01 8.55 -29.81
CA SER A 107 0.67 9.85 -29.86
C SER A 107 1.72 9.79 -30.97
N PRO A 108 1.65 10.66 -32.00
CA PRO A 108 2.65 10.65 -33.06
C PRO A 108 4.02 10.87 -32.43
N ARG A 109 4.99 10.04 -32.83
CA ARG A 109 6.39 10.23 -32.44
C ARG A 109 6.75 11.67 -32.80
N ARG A 110 7.08 12.48 -31.80
CA ARG A 110 7.57 13.84 -31.99
C ARG A 110 8.72 13.75 -32.99
N ARG A 111 8.47 14.11 -34.27
CA ARG A 111 9.53 14.24 -35.25
C ARG A 111 10.49 15.24 -34.63
N ALA A 112 11.72 14.81 -34.39
CA ALA A 112 12.79 15.76 -34.13
C ALA A 112 12.83 16.67 -35.34
N ASP A 113 12.42 17.92 -35.16
CA ASP A 113 12.57 18.96 -36.15
C ASP A 113 14.06 19.03 -36.48
N ARG A 114 14.42 18.47 -37.64
CA ARG A 114 15.72 18.63 -38.27
C ARG A 114 15.71 20.03 -38.88
N PRO A 115 16.52 20.98 -38.40
CA PRO A 115 16.72 22.18 -39.18
C PRO A 115 17.68 21.81 -40.31
N GLU A 116 17.13 21.58 -41.51
CA GLU A 116 17.88 21.85 -42.73
C GLU A 116 17.76 23.34 -43.00
N ASN A 117 18.87 24.07 -42.89
CA ASN A 117 18.96 25.38 -43.49
C ASN A 117 20.37 25.65 -44.02
N LYS A 118 20.42 25.74 -45.35
CA LYS A 118 21.31 26.47 -46.27
C LYS A 118 22.82 26.46 -46.03
#